data_AF-A0A6A7M3Z6-F1
#
_entry.id   AF-A0A6A7M3Z6-F1
#
_cell.length_a   1.000
_cell.length_b   1.000
_cell.length_c   1.000
_cell.angle_alpha   90.00
_cell.angle_beta   90.00
_cell.angle_gamma   90.00
#
_symmetry.space_group_name_H-M   'P 1'
#
loop_
_entity.id
_entity.type
_entity.pdbx_description
1 polymer ?
#
loop_
_entity_poly.entity_id
_entity_poly.type
_entity_poly.pdbx_seq_one_letter_code
_entity_poly.pdbx_strand_id
1 'polypeptide(L)'
;MALARDAFSAEGVEIRFTSSPHPSETALRVMDGTVDVSWGGPMRVMETYHKLAGCDLVWFAAGKLLRIRSLTLTLDDPQPSYEYELDGGPPGALGGRFGGPVGFDGRFAVGGRMPYGPSAARGAWSADGASLVVEVQTLGNDDAMRVTHVFGDRTVEVSVEAAGGFRAKVQGRVED
;
A
#
# COMPACT_ATOMS: atom_id res chain seq x y z
N MET A 1 20.66 9.58 1.97
CA MET A 1 20.63 8.12 2.19
C MET A 1 22.06 7.60 2.34
N ALA A 2 22.29 6.48 3.02
CA ALA A 2 23.61 5.93 3.40
C ALA A 2 24.65 5.87 2.26
N LEU A 3 24.24 5.59 1.02
CA LEU A 3 25.11 5.63 -0.17
C LEU A 3 25.63 7.03 -0.50
N ALA A 4 24.78 8.06 -0.37
CA ALA A 4 25.19 9.45 -0.58
C ALA A 4 26.13 9.96 0.54
N ARG A 5 26.46 9.11 1.51
CA ARG A 5 27.35 9.40 2.63
C ARG A 5 28.54 8.43 2.70
N ASP A 6 28.77 7.62 1.67
CA ASP A 6 29.80 6.57 1.62
C ASP A 6 29.80 5.61 2.83
N ALA A 7 28.66 5.48 3.52
CA ALA A 7 28.59 4.79 4.80
C ALA A 7 28.93 3.29 4.68
N PHE A 8 28.60 2.65 3.56
CA PHE A 8 28.97 1.25 3.33
C PHE A 8 30.46 1.08 3.04
N SER A 9 31.03 1.98 2.24
CA SER A 9 32.47 1.98 1.93
C SER A 9 33.31 2.24 3.18
N ALA A 10 32.85 3.13 4.07
CA ALA A 10 33.48 3.40 5.36
C ALA A 10 33.53 2.17 6.28
N GLU A 11 32.56 1.25 6.14
CA GLU A 11 32.51 -0.04 6.83
C GLU A 11 33.20 -1.17 6.04
N GLY A 12 33.89 -0.85 4.94
CA GLY A 12 34.56 -1.84 4.08
C GLY A 12 33.61 -2.71 3.27
N VAL A 13 32.35 -2.31 3.12
CA VAL A 13 31.31 -3.04 2.39
C VAL A 13 31.17 -2.50 0.97
N GLU A 14 31.45 -3.34 -0.03
CA GLU A 14 31.18 -3.05 -1.44
C GLU A 14 29.70 -3.34 -1.77
N ILE A 15 29.00 -2.38 -2.36
CA ILE A 15 27.61 -2.55 -2.80
C ILE A 15 27.55 -2.53 -4.33
N ARG A 16 26.96 -3.56 -4.93
CA ARG A 16 26.66 -3.61 -6.37
C ARG A 16 25.16 -3.58 -6.60
N PHE A 17 24.71 -2.65 -7.44
CA PHE A 17 23.30 -2.58 -7.83
C PHE A 17 23.05 -3.42 -9.07
N THR A 18 22.02 -4.25 -9.00
CA THR A 18 21.42 -4.88 -10.16
C THR A 18 19.94 -4.51 -10.17
N SER A 19 19.43 -4.10 -11.33
CA SER A 19 17.99 -3.95 -11.52
C SER A 19 17.36 -5.33 -11.70
N SER A 20 16.15 -5.50 -11.16
CA SER A 20 15.31 -6.62 -11.54
C SER A 20 14.53 -6.24 -12.81
N PRO A 21 14.50 -7.08 -13.85
CA PRO A 21 13.69 -6.80 -15.05
C PRO A 21 12.19 -6.83 -14.73
N HIS A 22 11.78 -7.63 -13.74
CA HIS A 22 10.40 -7.68 -13.25
C HIS A 22 10.32 -7.61 -11.72
N PRO A 23 9.37 -6.86 -11.14
CA PRO A 23 9.20 -6.77 -9.68
C PRO A 23 8.83 -8.08 -8.99
N SER A 24 8.26 -9.04 -9.73
CA SER A 24 7.90 -10.39 -9.24
C SER A 24 9.11 -11.31 -9.04
N GLU A 25 10.23 -11.02 -9.73
CA GLU A 25 11.45 -11.83 -9.67
C GLU A 25 12.37 -11.43 -8.51
N THR A 26 12.14 -10.26 -7.91
CA THR A 26 13.02 -9.65 -6.91
C THR A 26 13.27 -10.56 -5.70
N ALA A 27 12.25 -11.26 -5.20
CA ALA A 27 12.39 -12.18 -4.08
C ALA A 27 13.04 -13.51 -4.50
N LEU A 28 12.74 -14.01 -5.71
CA LEU A 28 13.35 -15.22 -6.26
C LEU A 28 14.86 -15.06 -6.40
N ARG A 29 15.31 -13.89 -6.85
CA ARG A 29 16.74 -13.58 -7.00
C ARG A 29 17.52 -13.50 -5.69
N VAL A 30 16.83 -13.24 -4.57
CA VAL A 30 17.46 -13.40 -3.23
C VAL A 30 17.59 -14.88 -2.89
N MET A 31 16.52 -15.65 -3.13
CA MET A 31 16.47 -17.07 -2.77
C MET A 31 17.41 -17.94 -3.62
N ASP A 32 17.63 -17.59 -4.89
CA ASP A 32 18.57 -18.31 -5.76
C ASP A 32 20.03 -17.84 -5.61
N GLY A 33 20.27 -16.84 -4.75
CA GLY A 33 21.60 -16.28 -4.50
C GLY A 33 22.13 -15.33 -5.57
N THR A 34 21.31 -14.94 -6.56
CA THR A 34 21.70 -13.94 -7.56
C THR A 34 21.97 -12.57 -6.94
N VAL A 35 21.29 -12.24 -5.84
CA VAL A 35 21.55 -11.06 -5.01
C VAL A 35 21.49 -11.42 -3.53
N ASP A 36 22.29 -10.76 -2.70
CA ASP A 36 22.27 -10.98 -1.25
C ASP A 36 21.11 -10.24 -0.56
N VAL A 37 20.72 -9.09 -1.12
CA VAL A 37 19.68 -8.22 -0.57
C VAL A 37 18.86 -7.65 -1.72
N SER A 38 17.54 -7.56 -1.53
CA SER A 38 16.66 -6.85 -2.45
C SER A 38 15.80 -5.81 -1.74
N TRP A 39 15.42 -4.76 -2.48
CA TRP A 39 14.48 -3.76 -2.01
C TRP A 39 13.10 -4.03 -2.59
N GLY A 40 12.14 -4.26 -1.71
CA GLY A 40 10.75 -4.46 -2.04
C GLY A 40 9.86 -4.16 -0.84
N GLY A 41 8.60 -3.80 -1.10
CA GLY A 41 7.61 -3.69 -0.04
C GLY A 41 7.36 -5.04 0.66
N PRO A 42 6.86 -5.02 1.90
CA PRO A 42 6.55 -6.22 2.68
C PRO A 42 5.73 -7.27 1.94
N MET A 43 4.83 -6.80 1.07
CA MET A 43 3.91 -7.63 0.31
C MET A 43 4.63 -8.70 -0.52
N ARG A 44 5.80 -8.40 -1.08
CA ARG A 44 6.58 -9.37 -1.88
C ARG A 44 7.18 -10.48 -1.03
N VAL A 45 7.54 -10.17 0.22
CA VAL A 45 8.03 -11.16 1.17
C VAL A 45 6.89 -12.09 1.59
N MET A 46 5.72 -11.52 1.90
CA MET A 46 4.52 -12.27 2.26
C MET A 46 4.02 -13.18 1.14
N GLU A 47 3.99 -12.68 -0.10
CA GLU A 47 3.62 -13.49 -1.28
C GLU A 47 4.59 -14.65 -1.49
N THR A 48 5.89 -14.43 -1.28
CA THR A 48 6.91 -15.47 -1.42
C THR A 48 6.74 -16.56 -0.36
N TYR A 49 6.44 -16.19 0.89
CA TYR A 49 6.10 -17.17 1.95
C TYR A 49 4.88 -18.02 1.59
N HIS A 50 3.87 -17.43 0.94
CA HIS A 50 2.68 -18.17 0.48
C HIS A 50 3.00 -19.16 -0.63
N LYS A 51 3.88 -18.79 -1.56
CA LYS A 51 4.27 -19.67 -2.69
C LYS A 51 5.27 -20.75 -2.28
N LEU A 52 6.15 -20.45 -1.34
CA LEU A 52 7.23 -21.32 -0.89
C LEU A 52 7.21 -21.39 0.63
N ALA A 53 6.31 -22.24 1.14
CA ALA A 53 6.23 -22.51 2.57
C ALA A 53 7.59 -23.02 3.08
N GLY A 54 8.23 -22.26 3.97
CA GLY A 54 9.53 -22.58 4.55
C GLY A 54 10.74 -21.86 3.94
N CYS A 55 10.57 -20.84 3.10
CA CYS A 55 11.71 -20.00 2.68
C CYS A 55 12.26 -19.15 3.83
N ASP A 56 13.57 -18.91 3.85
CA ASP A 56 14.25 -18.16 4.93
C ASP A 56 14.29 -16.64 4.67
N LEU A 57 13.32 -16.10 3.92
CA LEU A 57 13.36 -14.72 3.46
C LEU A 57 13.00 -13.73 4.59
N VAL A 58 13.98 -13.04 5.15
CA VAL A 58 13.75 -12.10 6.27
C VAL A 58 13.45 -10.68 5.78
N TRP A 59 12.29 -10.14 6.17
CA TRP A 59 11.98 -8.72 6.02
C TRP A 59 12.38 -7.94 7.28
N PHE A 60 13.47 -7.18 7.20
CA PHE A 60 14.02 -6.46 8.37
C PHE A 60 13.68 -4.95 8.42
N ALA A 61 12.93 -4.43 7.44
CA ALA A 61 12.52 -3.02 7.36
C ALA A 61 11.04 -2.82 7.72
N ALA A 62 10.56 -3.52 8.75
CA ALA A 62 9.15 -3.56 9.14
C ALA A 62 8.71 -2.34 9.97
N GLY A 63 8.36 -1.25 9.30
CA GLY A 63 7.48 -0.22 9.89
C GLY A 63 6.03 -0.69 9.86
N LYS A 64 5.28 -0.52 10.97
CA LYS A 64 3.84 -0.79 11.10
C LYS A 64 3.09 -0.44 9.79
N LEU A 65 2.40 -1.44 9.21
CA LEU A 65 2.10 -1.46 7.77
C LEU A 65 1.24 -0.30 7.25
N LEU A 66 0.39 0.32 8.07
CA LEU A 66 -0.38 1.50 7.67
C LEU A 66 -0.54 2.42 8.88
N ARG A 67 0.42 3.33 9.07
CA ARG A 67 0.33 4.40 10.07
C ARG A 67 -0.57 5.55 9.57
N ILE A 68 -1.81 5.20 9.23
CA ILE A 68 -2.81 6.16 8.73
C ILE A 68 -3.21 7.07 9.88
N ARG A 69 -2.96 8.36 9.73
CA ARG A 69 -3.38 9.43 10.64
C ARG A 69 -4.82 9.83 10.40
N SER A 70 -5.22 9.91 9.14
CA SER A 70 -6.56 10.30 8.72
C SER A 70 -6.95 9.64 7.40
N LEU A 71 -8.25 9.45 7.20
CA LEU A 71 -8.87 9.04 5.95
C LEU A 71 -10.14 9.90 5.78
N THR A 72 -10.25 10.56 4.63
CA THR A 72 -11.38 11.41 4.26
C THR A 72 -11.95 10.91 2.94
N LEU A 73 -13.28 10.80 2.89
CA LEU A 73 -14.03 10.57 1.66
C LEU A 73 -14.90 11.78 1.38
N THR A 74 -14.80 12.34 0.18
CA THR A 74 -15.65 13.42 -0.30
C THR A 74 -16.46 12.88 -1.46
N LEU A 75 -17.75 12.59 -1.22
CA LEU A 75 -18.57 11.77 -2.13
C LEU A 75 -19.71 12.56 -2.80
N ASP A 76 -19.97 13.77 -2.32
CA ASP A 76 -21.03 14.69 -2.73
C ASP A 76 -20.53 15.81 -3.68
N ASP A 77 -19.22 15.88 -3.91
CA ASP A 77 -18.60 16.78 -4.89
C ASP A 77 -18.82 16.29 -6.33
N PRO A 78 -18.98 17.19 -7.33
CA PRO A 78 -18.93 16.83 -8.75
C PRO A 78 -17.76 15.91 -9.15
N GLN A 79 -16.64 15.97 -8.43
CA GLN A 79 -15.54 15.02 -8.54
C GLN A 79 -15.30 14.31 -7.19
N PRO A 80 -15.98 13.18 -6.93
CA PRO A 80 -15.77 12.40 -5.73
C PRO A 80 -14.29 12.02 -5.56
N SER A 81 -13.81 12.01 -4.32
CA SER A 81 -12.40 11.76 -4.03
C SER A 81 -12.18 11.10 -2.67
N TYR A 82 -10.97 10.56 -2.51
CA TYR A 82 -10.46 10.06 -1.25
C TYR A 82 -9.13 10.74 -0.94
N GLU A 83 -8.87 10.99 0.35
CA GLU A 83 -7.58 11.43 0.86
C GLU A 83 -7.22 10.64 2.11
N TYR A 84 -5.95 10.27 2.27
CA TYR A 84 -5.45 9.75 3.53
C TYR A 84 -4.06 10.30 3.83
N GLU A 85 -3.75 10.44 5.11
CA GLU A 85 -2.44 10.91 5.58
C GLU A 85 -1.71 9.78 6.28
N LEU A 86 -0.45 9.54 5.90
CA LEU A 86 0.46 8.66 6.63
C LEU A 86 1.33 9.50 7.57
N ASP A 87 1.44 9.07 8.83
CA ASP A 87 2.16 9.83 9.86
C ASP A 87 3.70 9.84 9.70
N GLY A 88 4.23 9.17 8.66
CA GLY A 88 5.64 9.26 8.26
C GLY A 88 6.62 8.43 9.07
N GLY A 89 6.18 7.73 10.12
CA GLY A 89 7.01 6.69 10.70
C GLY A 89 8.35 7.14 11.32
N PRO A 90 9.27 6.18 11.56
CA PRO A 90 10.69 6.48 11.79
C PRO A 90 11.38 7.01 10.52
N PRO A 91 12.59 7.59 10.61
CA PRO A 91 13.30 8.15 9.45
C PRO A 91 13.40 7.16 8.28
N GLY A 92 12.89 7.56 7.10
CA GLY A 92 12.85 6.75 5.89
C GLY A 92 11.53 6.01 5.63
N ALA A 93 10.57 6.06 6.56
CA ALA A 93 9.21 5.57 6.31
C ALA A 93 8.41 6.55 5.44
N LEU A 94 7.39 6.01 4.76
CA LEU A 94 6.51 6.79 3.88
C LEU A 94 5.58 7.66 4.72
N GLY A 95 5.62 8.96 4.46
CA GLY A 95 4.75 9.96 5.10
C GLY A 95 4.16 10.91 4.07
N GLY A 96 3.10 11.61 4.48
CA GLY A 96 2.43 12.63 3.68
C GLY A 96 1.00 12.28 3.31
N ARG A 97 0.39 13.17 2.53
CA ARG A 97 -0.98 13.05 2.03
C ARG A 97 -1.00 12.39 0.67
N PHE A 98 -1.92 11.45 0.51
CA PHE A 98 -2.15 10.65 -0.68
C PHE A 98 -3.64 10.61 -0.94
N GLY A 99 -4.04 10.38 -2.18
CA GLY A 99 -5.45 10.50 -2.55
C GLY A 99 -5.66 10.67 -4.03
N GLY A 100 -6.91 10.69 -4.45
CA GLY A 100 -7.28 10.78 -5.85
C GLY A 100 -8.78 10.83 -6.08
N PRO A 101 -9.19 11.06 -7.33
CA PRO A 101 -10.59 10.95 -7.71
C PRO A 101 -11.09 9.51 -7.61
N VAL A 102 -12.39 9.35 -7.37
CA VAL A 102 -13.10 8.07 -7.33
C VAL A 102 -14.18 8.06 -8.41
N GLY A 103 -14.10 7.12 -9.33
CA GLY A 103 -15.14 6.93 -10.36
C GLY A 103 -16.32 6.11 -9.81
N PHE A 104 -17.54 6.58 -10.00
CA PHE A 104 -18.78 5.87 -9.62
C PHE A 104 -19.60 5.38 -10.83
N ASP A 105 -19.12 5.61 -12.05
CA ASP A 105 -19.71 5.18 -13.32
C ASP A 105 -19.30 3.74 -13.72
N GLY A 106 -18.75 2.98 -12.77
CA GLY A 106 -18.18 1.65 -12.99
C GLY A 106 -16.76 1.66 -13.55
N ARG A 107 -16.17 2.83 -13.82
CA ARG A 107 -14.79 2.96 -14.30
C ARG A 107 -13.87 3.52 -13.22
N PHE A 108 -12.58 3.23 -13.37
CA PHE A 108 -11.54 3.83 -12.53
C PHE A 108 -11.30 5.27 -12.95
N ALA A 109 -11.42 6.21 -12.01
CA ALA A 109 -10.93 7.55 -12.19
C ALA A 109 -9.42 7.57 -11.95
N VAL A 110 -8.67 8.19 -12.86
CA VAL A 110 -7.20 8.30 -12.82
C VAL A 110 -6.81 9.73 -12.45
N GLY A 111 -5.71 9.89 -11.72
CA GLY A 111 -5.13 11.21 -11.46
C GLY A 111 -4.75 11.45 -10.00
N GLY A 112 -4.92 10.45 -9.14
CA GLY A 112 -4.44 10.51 -7.76
C GLY A 112 -2.97 10.13 -7.63
N ARG A 113 -2.49 10.13 -6.38
CA ARG A 113 -1.14 9.74 -6.00
C ARG A 113 -1.18 8.81 -4.79
N MET A 114 -0.51 7.68 -4.93
CA MET A 114 -0.15 6.73 -3.86
C MET A 114 1.36 6.81 -3.62
N PRO A 115 1.89 6.20 -2.53
CA PRO A 115 3.31 6.28 -2.19
C PRO A 115 4.26 5.85 -3.32
N TYR A 116 3.81 4.96 -4.20
CA TYR A 116 4.63 4.35 -5.24
C TYR A 116 4.28 4.78 -6.67
N GLY A 117 3.35 5.72 -6.85
CA GLY A 117 3.00 6.20 -8.18
C GLY A 117 1.61 6.81 -8.32
N PRO A 118 1.20 7.10 -9.56
CA PRO A 118 -0.16 7.54 -9.86
C PRO A 118 -1.18 6.51 -9.40
N SER A 119 -2.33 6.97 -8.95
CA SER A 119 -3.42 6.10 -8.52
C SER A 119 -4.61 6.16 -9.45
N ALA A 120 -5.36 5.07 -9.41
CA ALA A 120 -6.67 4.98 -10.01
C ALA A 120 -7.64 4.36 -8.99
N ALA A 121 -8.83 4.94 -8.85
CA ALA A 121 -9.84 4.44 -7.91
C ALA A 121 -11.24 4.42 -8.50
N ARG A 122 -12.05 3.45 -8.05
CA ARG A 122 -13.49 3.40 -8.31
C ARG A 122 -14.27 3.04 -7.06
N GLY A 123 -15.48 3.56 -6.97
CA GLY A 123 -16.42 3.35 -5.89
C GLY A 123 -17.67 2.63 -6.37
N ALA A 124 -18.24 1.78 -5.52
CA ALA A 124 -19.54 1.17 -5.74
C ALA A 124 -20.30 1.09 -4.43
N TRP A 125 -21.54 1.59 -4.44
CA TRP A 125 -22.47 1.45 -3.33
C TRP A 125 -23.21 0.12 -3.39
N SER A 126 -23.52 -0.46 -2.23
CA SER A 126 -24.53 -1.50 -2.15
C SER A 126 -25.91 -0.95 -2.51
N ALA A 127 -26.80 -1.84 -2.96
CA ALA A 127 -28.15 -1.46 -3.40
C ALA A 127 -28.99 -0.79 -2.29
N ASP A 128 -28.70 -1.11 -1.03
CA ASP A 128 -29.34 -0.53 0.15
C ASP A 128 -28.63 0.74 0.67
N GLY A 129 -27.53 1.15 0.04
CA GLY A 129 -26.71 2.31 0.45
C GLY A 129 -25.95 2.12 1.77
N ALA A 130 -26.02 0.95 2.40
CA ALA A 130 -25.41 0.70 3.71
C ALA A 130 -23.89 0.50 3.63
N SER A 131 -23.35 0.21 2.45
CA SER A 131 -21.92 -0.02 2.26
C SER A 131 -21.37 0.62 1.00
N LEU A 132 -20.13 1.11 1.11
CA LEU A 132 -19.34 1.63 0.01
C LEU A 132 -18.08 0.77 -0.13
N VAL A 133 -17.84 0.26 -1.34
CA VAL A 133 -16.57 -0.37 -1.69
C VAL A 133 -15.78 0.60 -2.55
N VAL A 134 -14.57 0.93 -2.11
CA VAL A 134 -13.58 1.67 -2.90
C VAL A 134 -12.46 0.71 -3.29
N GLU A 135 -12.26 0.52 -4.59
CA GLU A 135 -11.12 -0.20 -5.14
C GLU A 135 -10.09 0.82 -5.62
N VAL A 136 -8.87 0.73 -5.11
CA VAL A 136 -7.76 1.62 -5.44
C VAL A 136 -6.56 0.80 -5.90
N GLN A 137 -5.83 1.30 -6.89
CA GLN A 137 -4.59 0.69 -7.36
C GLN A 137 -3.53 1.74 -7.67
N THR A 138 -2.27 1.36 -7.50
CA THR A 138 -1.14 2.14 -8.04
C THR A 138 -0.87 1.69 -9.48
N LEU A 139 -0.96 2.62 -10.43
CA LEU A 139 -0.75 2.30 -11.85
C LEU A 139 0.70 1.86 -12.11
N GLY A 140 0.86 0.78 -12.87
CA GLY A 140 2.17 0.19 -13.18
C GLY A 140 2.75 -0.67 -12.05
N ASN A 141 1.94 -1.03 -11.05
CA ASN A 141 2.31 -1.91 -9.95
C ASN A 141 1.16 -2.90 -9.68
N ASP A 142 1.45 -4.06 -9.10
CA ASP A 142 0.44 -5.08 -8.75
C ASP A 142 -0.23 -4.80 -7.39
N ASP A 143 -0.16 -3.54 -6.94
CA ASP A 143 -0.62 -3.12 -5.63
C ASP A 143 -2.03 -2.53 -5.78
N ALA A 144 -3.02 -3.39 -5.48
CA ALA A 144 -4.43 -3.05 -5.47
C ALA A 144 -5.02 -3.29 -4.07
N MET A 145 -5.91 -2.42 -3.64
CA MET A 145 -6.61 -2.51 -2.37
C MET A 145 -8.10 -2.36 -2.58
N ARG A 146 -8.86 -3.18 -1.88
CA ARG A 146 -10.31 -3.06 -1.70
C ARG A 146 -10.56 -2.56 -0.29
N VAL A 147 -11.17 -1.39 -0.18
CA VAL A 147 -11.59 -0.79 1.09
C VAL A 147 -13.11 -0.83 1.14
N THR A 148 -13.65 -1.54 2.12
CA THR A 148 -15.10 -1.65 2.33
C THR A 148 -15.48 -0.86 3.57
N HIS A 149 -16.38 0.10 3.38
CA HIS A 149 -16.99 0.89 4.44
C HIS A 149 -18.41 0.37 4.66
N VAL A 150 -18.74 0.01 5.90
CA VAL A 150 -20.11 -0.34 6.30
C VAL A 150 -20.58 0.71 7.30
N PHE A 151 -21.63 1.41 6.94
CA PHE A 151 -22.20 2.49 7.74
C PHE A 151 -23.35 1.97 8.59
N GLY A 152 -23.30 2.29 9.88
CA GLY A 152 -24.44 2.20 10.79
C GLY A 152 -24.76 3.58 11.36
N ASP A 153 -25.83 3.69 12.14
CA ASP A 153 -26.39 4.97 12.59
C ASP A 153 -25.37 5.96 13.17
N ARG A 154 -24.41 5.47 13.96
CA ARG A 154 -23.31 6.27 14.54
C ARG A 154 -21.95 5.61 14.41
N THR A 155 -21.83 4.58 13.59
CA THR A 155 -20.61 3.77 13.49
C THR A 155 -20.22 3.56 12.05
N VAL A 156 -18.92 3.44 11.81
CA VAL A 156 -18.39 2.99 10.53
C VAL A 156 -17.44 1.84 10.78
N GLU A 157 -17.60 0.77 10.03
CA GLU A 157 -16.62 -0.31 9.96
C GLU A 157 -15.86 -0.17 8.65
N VAL A 158 -14.54 -0.21 8.72
CA VAL A 158 -13.65 -0.14 7.56
C VAL A 158 -12.84 -1.41 7.50
N SER A 159 -13.03 -2.18 6.43
CA SER A 159 -12.23 -3.37 6.13
C SER A 159 -11.34 -3.08 4.92
N VAL A 160 -10.06 -3.44 5.03
CA VAL A 160 -9.06 -3.24 3.98
C VAL A 160 -8.51 -4.61 3.58
N GLU A 161 -8.52 -4.88 2.28
CA GLU A 161 -7.92 -6.09 1.69
C GLU A 161 -6.98 -5.67 0.56
N ALA A 162 -5.70 -6.03 0.65
CA ALA A 162 -4.74 -5.79 -0.42
C ALA A 162 -4.52 -7.06 -1.26
N ALA A 163 -4.21 -6.91 -2.55
CA ALA A 163 -3.99 -8.00 -3.48
C ALA A 163 -2.93 -9.02 -3.01
N GLY A 164 -1.91 -8.57 -2.28
CA GLY A 164 -0.90 -9.46 -1.69
C GLY A 164 -1.29 -10.11 -0.35
N GLY A 165 -2.58 -10.13 0.00
CA GLY A 165 -3.11 -10.90 1.13
C GLY A 165 -3.16 -10.16 2.48
N PHE A 166 -2.70 -8.91 2.56
CA PHE A 166 -2.88 -8.10 3.77
C PHE A 166 -4.37 -7.83 4.01
N ARG A 167 -4.81 -8.00 5.25
CA ARG A 167 -6.16 -7.70 5.70
C ARG A 167 -6.13 -6.92 7.01
N ALA A 168 -6.95 -5.88 7.09
CA ALA A 168 -7.15 -5.13 8.32
C ALA A 168 -8.61 -4.73 8.46
N LYS A 169 -9.01 -4.52 9.72
CA LYS A 169 -10.36 -4.09 10.06
C LYS A 169 -10.29 -3.07 11.18
N VAL A 170 -11.02 -1.98 11.02
CA VAL A 170 -11.09 -0.86 11.98
C VAL A 170 -12.55 -0.49 12.17
N GLN A 171 -12.92 -0.11 13.39
CA GLN A 171 -14.24 0.40 13.70
C GLN A 171 -14.12 1.82 14.25
N GLY A 172 -14.94 2.73 13.74
CA GLY A 172 -15.10 4.09 14.22
C GLY A 172 -16.51 4.34 14.72
N ARG A 173 -16.65 5.31 15.61
CA ARG A 173 -17.94 5.82 16.11
C ARG A 173 -17.88 7.34 16.17
N VAL A 174 -19.01 8.00 15.95
CA VAL A 174 -19.14 9.45 16.17
C VAL A 174 -18.96 9.75 17.67
N GLU A 175 -18.03 10.64 18.01
CA GLU A 175 -17.90 11.19 19.37
C GLU A 175 -19.07 12.16 19.63
N ASP A 176 -19.60 12.11 20.85
CA ASP A 176 -20.78 12.89 21.28
C ASP A 176 -20.47 14.39 21.49
#